data_AF-A0A7W7RD43-F1
#
_entry.id   AF-A0A7W7RD43-F1
#
_cell.length_a   1.000
_cell.length_b   1.000
_cell.length_c   1.000
_cell.angle_alpha   90.00
_cell.angle_beta   90.00
_cell.angle_gamma   90.00
#
_symmetry.space_group_name_H-M   'P 1'
#
loop_
_entity.id
_entity.type
_entity.pdbx_description
1 polymer ?
#
loop_
_entity_poly.entity_id
_entity_poly.type
_entity_poly.pdbx_seq_one_letter_code
_entity_poly.pdbx_strand_id
1 'polypeptide(L)'
;MVCAIALSLAYPLREYVLQRAEIAKLQEERERTEQSVSELEQRHEELQDPDHIEREARERLHYQYPDERAYVIIADDGGEEAEEESAESREPWFTRLWKSVQEADQAGEQEEEIPEAQPPGQ
;
A
#
# COMPACT_ATOMS: atom_id res chain seq x y z
N MET A 1 24.49 45.24 44.19
CA MET A 1 24.53 45.65 42.76
C MET A 1 25.09 44.53 41.88
N VAL A 2 26.38 44.14 42.03
CA VAL A 2 27.01 43.10 41.20
C VAL A 2 26.28 41.75 41.26
N CYS A 3 25.85 41.30 42.43
CA CYS A 3 25.10 40.04 42.56
C CYS A 3 23.72 40.07 41.86
N ALA A 4 23.05 41.23 41.83
CA ALA A 4 21.77 41.39 41.16
C ALA A 4 21.93 41.37 39.63
N ILE A 5 23.01 41.96 39.11
CA ILE A 5 23.36 41.90 37.68
C ILE A 5 23.72 40.48 37.29
N ALA A 6 24.53 39.78 38.10
CA ALA A 6 24.91 38.38 37.85
C ALA A 6 23.68 37.45 37.81
N LEU A 7 22.73 37.62 38.74
CA LEU A 7 21.49 36.83 38.76
C LEU A 7 20.55 37.17 37.59
N SER A 8 20.51 38.44 37.17
CA SER A 8 19.75 38.85 35.98
C SER A 8 20.32 38.28 34.68
N LEU A 9 21.63 38.02 34.60
CA LEU A 9 22.29 37.43 33.44
C LEU A 9 22.40 35.89 33.51
N ALA A 10 22.30 35.30 34.70
CA ALA A 10 22.35 33.84 34.87
C ALA A 10 21.18 33.13 34.17
N TYR A 11 20.00 33.75 34.16
CA TYR A 11 18.80 33.20 33.50
C TYR A 11 18.88 33.20 31.96
N PRO A 12 19.22 34.31 31.27
CA PRO A 12 19.34 34.33 29.81
C PRO A 12 20.51 33.49 29.27
N LEU A 13 21.58 33.29 30.04
CA LEU A 13 22.68 32.40 29.64
C LEU A 13 22.24 30.93 29.55
N ARG A 14 21.42 30.46 30.49
CA ARG A 14 20.86 29.11 30.45
C ARG A 14 19.98 28.90 29.22
N GLU A 15 19.15 29.89 28.89
CA GLU A 15 18.26 29.84 27.74
C GLU A 15 19.04 29.88 26.40
N TYR A 16 20.11 30.68 26.34
CA TYR A 16 20.96 30.76 25.16
C TYR A 16 21.70 29.44 24.85
N VAL A 17 22.16 28.73 25.88
CA VAL A 17 22.81 27.42 25.72
C VAL A 17 21.80 26.35 25.26
N LEU A 18 20.57 26.40 25.76
CA LEU A 18 19.49 25.49 25.33
C LEU A 18 19.09 25.71 23.87
N GLN A 19 18.95 26.97 23.43
CA GLN A 19 18.64 27.29 22.03
C GLN A 19 19.71 26.79 21.04
N ARG A 20 20.99 26.88 21.42
CA ARG A 20 22.09 26.35 20.59
C ARG A 20 22.04 24.83 20.44
N ALA A 21 21.67 24.11 21.50
CA ALA A 21 21.52 22.66 21.46
C ALA A 21 20.32 22.25 20.58
N GLU A 22 19.23 23.02 20.63
CA GLU A 22 18.04 22.77 19.81
C GLU A 22 18.29 23.02 18.32
N ILE A 23 19.02 24.09 17.97
CA ILE A 23 19.45 24.35 16.58
C ILE A 23 20.36 23.22 16.06
N ALA A 24 21.31 22.76 16.86
CA ALA A 24 22.20 21.67 16.47
C ALA A 24 21.42 20.37 16.23
N LYS A 25 20.46 20.06 17.11
CA LYS A 25 19.59 18.89 16.96
C LYS A 25 18.73 18.97 15.70
N LEU A 26 18.11 20.13 15.43
CA LEU A 26 17.29 20.33 14.23
C LEU A 26 18.11 20.24 12.94
N GLN A 27 19.37 20.69 12.96
CA GLN A 27 20.30 20.54 11.83
C GLN A 27 20.63 19.07 11.57
N GLU A 28 20.92 18.29 12.62
CA GLU A 28 21.18 16.86 12.51
C GLU A 28 19.96 16.09 11.97
N GLU A 29 18.74 16.40 12.45
CA GLU A 29 17.51 15.79 11.94
C GLU A 29 17.26 16.14 10.46
N ARG A 30 17.56 17.38 10.05
CA ARG A 30 17.47 17.81 8.66
C ARG A 30 18.43 17.01 7.77
N GLU A 31 19.71 16.92 8.15
CA GLU A 31 20.71 16.16 7.40
C GLU A 31 20.35 14.69 7.27
N ARG A 32 19.85 14.07 8.35
CA ARG A 32 19.40 12.67 8.34
C ARG A 32 18.21 12.45 7.39
N THR A 33 17.29 13.41 7.36
CA THR A 33 16.12 13.34 6.48
C THR A 33 16.53 13.53 5.02
N GLU A 34 17.41 14.49 4.73
CA GLU A 34 17.95 14.71 3.38
C GLU A 34 18.70 13.48 2.86
N GLN A 35 19.50 12.82 3.70
CA GLN A 35 20.17 11.57 3.35
C GLN A 35 19.16 10.45 3.02
N SER A 36 18.09 10.33 3.82
CA SER A 36 17.06 9.32 3.59
C SER A 36 16.31 9.56 2.27
N VAL A 37 15.97 10.81 1.96
CA VAL A 37 15.34 11.18 0.68
C VAL A 37 16.25 10.81 -0.48
N SER A 38 17.53 11.18 -0.42
CA SER A 38 18.50 10.86 -1.47
C SER A 38 18.66 9.35 -1.68
N GLU A 39 18.69 8.55 -0.61
CA GLU A 39 18.75 7.09 -0.71
C GLU A 39 17.50 6.50 -1.36
N LEU A 40 16.32 7.04 -1.02
CA LEU A 40 15.05 6.60 -1.60
C LEU A 40 14.93 6.98 -3.07
N GLU A 41 15.35 8.19 -3.45
CA GLU A 41 15.37 8.66 -4.84
C GLU A 41 16.28 7.79 -5.70
N GLN A 42 17.47 7.46 -5.19
CA GLN A 42 18.42 6.59 -5.89
C GLN A 42 17.87 5.17 -6.09
N ARG A 43 17.25 4.59 -5.05
CA ARG A 43 16.55 3.30 -5.17
C ARG A 43 15.38 3.35 -6.15
N HIS A 44 14.67 4.47 -6.19
CA HIS A 44 13.54 4.63 -7.09
C HIS A 44 14.00 4.71 -8.55
N GLU A 45 15.05 5.46 -8.85
CA GLU A 45 15.66 5.49 -10.18
C GLU A 45 16.17 4.12 -10.63
N GLU A 46 16.82 3.37 -9.73
CA GLU A 46 17.26 1.99 -10.02
C GLU A 46 16.10 1.03 -10.32
N LEU A 47 14.96 1.21 -9.64
CA LEU A 47 13.78 0.36 -9.80
C LEU A 47 12.88 0.77 -10.97
N GLN A 48 13.05 1.99 -11.50
CA GLN A 48 12.25 2.54 -12.59
C GLN A 48 12.91 2.42 -13.97
N ASP A 49 13.75 1.41 -14.22
CA ASP A 49 14.22 1.13 -15.57
C ASP A 49 13.00 0.81 -16.48
N PRO A 50 12.58 1.75 -17.35
CA PRO A 50 11.32 1.62 -18.08
C PRO A 50 11.38 0.47 -19.09
N ASP A 51 12.57 0.16 -19.60
CA ASP A 51 12.81 -0.98 -20.50
C ASP A 51 12.58 -2.32 -19.79
N HIS A 52 12.77 -2.36 -18.46
CA HIS A 52 12.50 -3.55 -17.65
C HIS A 52 10.99 -3.76 -17.48
N ILE A 53 10.25 -2.69 -17.15
CA ILE A 53 8.80 -2.72 -17.01
C ILE A 53 8.13 -3.11 -18.33
N GLU A 54 8.62 -2.57 -19.45
CA GLU A 54 8.09 -2.88 -20.77
C GLU A 54 8.29 -4.36 -21.15
N ARG A 55 9.46 -4.91 -20.80
CA ARG A 55 9.78 -6.33 -21.04
C ARG A 55 8.88 -7.25 -20.22
N GLU A 56 8.72 -6.99 -18.92
CA GLU A 56 7.83 -7.75 -18.03
C GLU A 56 6.37 -7.68 -18.50
N ALA A 57 5.90 -6.48 -18.91
CA ALA A 57 4.56 -6.30 -19.44
C ALA A 57 4.34 -7.07 -20.75
N ARG A 58 5.32 -7.05 -21.67
CA ARG A 58 5.22 -7.75 -22.96
C ARG A 58 5.28 -9.27 -22.79
N GLU A 59 6.12 -9.77 -21.89
CA GLU A 59 6.24 -11.21 -21.60
C GLU A 59 5.02 -11.78 -20.86
N ARG A 60 4.49 -11.08 -19.85
CA ARG A 60 3.47 -11.64 -18.95
C ARG A 60 2.05 -11.21 -19.27
N LEU A 61 1.87 -9.98 -19.74
CA LEU A 61 0.55 -9.40 -20.03
C LEU A 61 0.24 -9.42 -21.53
N HIS A 62 1.15 -9.96 -22.35
CA HIS A 62 1.10 -9.84 -23.82
C HIS A 62 0.85 -8.40 -24.26
N TYR A 63 1.44 -7.44 -23.52
CA TYR A 63 1.25 -6.03 -23.77
C TYR A 63 1.86 -5.68 -25.13
N GLN A 64 1.05 -5.08 -25.99
CA GLN A 64 1.43 -4.64 -27.34
C GLN A 64 1.02 -3.19 -27.54
N TYR A 65 1.83 -2.44 -28.28
CA TYR A 65 1.43 -1.11 -28.72
C TYR A 65 0.26 -1.20 -29.72
N PRO A 66 -0.64 -0.20 -29.77
CA PRO A 66 -1.83 -0.21 -30.63
C PRO A 66 -1.52 -0.33 -32.13
N ASP A 67 -0.29 -0.04 -32.54
CA ASP A 67 0.26 -0.13 -33.89
C ASP A 67 1.11 -1.39 -34.15
N GLU A 68 1.34 -2.24 -33.13
CA GLU A 68 2.04 -3.52 -33.26
C GLU A 68 1.08 -4.69 -33.54
N ARG A 69 1.50 -5.65 -34.39
CA ARG A 69 0.74 -6.87 -34.71
C ARG A 69 1.41 -8.09 -34.06
N ALA A 70 0.78 -8.65 -33.02
CA ALA A 70 1.23 -9.90 -32.41
C ALA A 70 0.75 -11.12 -33.23
N TYR A 71 1.64 -12.09 -33.42
CA TYR A 71 1.33 -13.36 -34.07
C TYR A 71 1.43 -14.47 -33.02
N VAL A 72 0.32 -15.16 -32.74
CA VAL A 72 0.32 -16.37 -31.91
C VAL A 72 0.51 -17.56 -32.83
N ILE A 73 1.63 -18.26 -32.68
CA ILE A 73 1.90 -19.49 -33.41
C ILE A 73 1.17 -20.62 -32.66
N ILE A 74 0.04 -21.06 -33.21
CA ILE A 74 -0.59 -22.31 -32.81
C ILE A 74 0.14 -23.39 -33.60
N ALA A 75 1.02 -24.14 -32.93
CA ALA A 75 1.57 -25.34 -33.53
C ALA A 75 0.43 -26.36 -33.65
N ASP A 76 0.17 -26.81 -34.87
CA ASP A 76 -0.68 -27.97 -35.13
C ASP A 76 0.16 -29.22 -34.81
N ASP A 77 0.40 -29.49 -33.53
CA ASP A 77 0.75 -30.84 -33.10
C ASP A 77 -0.56 -31.62 -32.98
N GLY A 78 -0.98 -32.18 -34.11
CA GLY A 78 -2.24 -32.91 -34.22
C GLY A 78 -2.46 -33.85 -33.04
N GLY A 79 -3.49 -33.55 -32.25
CA GLY A 79 -4.04 -34.43 -31.23
C GLY A 79 -3.80 -33.96 -29.80
N GLU A 80 -4.58 -32.98 -29.37
CA GLU A 80 -5.43 -33.11 -28.20
C GLU A 80 -6.46 -32.00 -28.32
N GLU A 81 -7.69 -32.37 -28.72
CA GLU A 81 -8.86 -31.62 -28.31
C GLU A 81 -8.66 -31.40 -26.83
N ALA A 82 -8.39 -30.16 -26.42
CA ALA A 82 -8.42 -29.78 -25.03
C ALA A 82 -9.78 -30.28 -24.55
N GLU A 83 -9.78 -31.39 -23.82
CA GLU A 83 -10.96 -31.82 -23.09
C GLU A 83 -11.41 -30.55 -22.38
N GLU A 84 -12.57 -30.05 -22.79
CA GLU A 84 -13.41 -29.25 -21.93
C GLU A 84 -13.71 -30.18 -20.76
N GLU A 85 -12.72 -30.35 -19.89
CA GLU A 85 -12.81 -31.04 -18.63
C GLU A 85 -13.77 -30.15 -17.87
N SER A 86 -15.03 -30.58 -18.00
CA SER A 86 -16.24 -30.02 -17.46
C SER A 86 -15.89 -29.05 -16.35
N ALA A 87 -15.97 -27.76 -16.68
CA ALA A 87 -16.08 -26.71 -15.71
C ALA A 87 -17.39 -26.96 -14.93
N GLU A 88 -17.39 -27.94 -14.03
CA GLU A 88 -18.09 -27.87 -12.77
C GLU A 88 -17.43 -26.72 -11.98
N SER A 89 -17.64 -25.50 -12.50
CA SER A 89 -18.14 -24.33 -11.80
C SER A 89 -17.68 -24.15 -10.35
N ARG A 90 -16.42 -24.45 -10.08
CA ARG A 90 -15.78 -24.03 -8.85
C ARG A 90 -15.41 -22.57 -9.03
N GLU A 91 -16.35 -21.70 -8.67
CA GLU A 91 -16.12 -20.26 -8.67
C GLU A 91 -14.73 -19.94 -8.10
N PRO A 92 -13.94 -19.08 -8.78
CA PRO A 92 -12.63 -18.68 -8.30
C PRO A 92 -12.70 -18.26 -6.83
N TRP A 93 -11.72 -18.66 -6.03
CA TRP A 93 -11.75 -18.44 -4.58
C TRP A 93 -11.90 -16.95 -4.21
N PHE A 94 -11.40 -16.05 -5.05
CA PHE A 94 -11.54 -14.60 -4.86
C PHE A 94 -13.00 -14.15 -4.99
N THR A 95 -13.77 -14.72 -5.93
CA THR A 95 -15.17 -14.40 -6.14
C THR A 95 -16.00 -14.80 -4.92
N ARG A 96 -15.69 -15.96 -4.33
CA ARG A 96 -16.30 -16.42 -3.08
C ARG A 96 -15.99 -15.51 -1.90
N LEU A 97 -14.75 -15.03 -1.79
CA LEU A 97 -14.35 -14.07 -0.75
C LEU A 97 -15.12 -12.76 -0.90
N TRP A 98 -15.20 -12.21 -2.11
CA TRP A 98 -15.90 -10.93 -2.36
C TRP A 98 -17.40 -11.01 -2.06
N LYS A 99 -18.05 -12.11 -2.46
CA LYS A 99 -19.45 -12.37 -2.10
C LYS A 99 -19.68 -12.41 -0.59
N SER A 100 -18.77 -13.03 0.18
CA SER A 100 -18.91 -13.09 1.64
C SER A 100 -18.84 -11.71 2.32
N VAL A 101 -18.06 -10.79 1.77
CA VAL A 101 -17.98 -9.41 2.27
C VAL A 101 -19.26 -8.65 1.93
N GLN A 102 -19.79 -8.83 0.73
CA GLN A 102 -21.03 -8.22 0.28
C GLN A 102 -22.24 -8.75 1.04
N GLU A 103 -22.29 -10.05 1.33
CA GLU A 103 -23.31 -10.66 2.19
C GLU A 103 -23.21 -10.14 3.63
N ALA A 104 -22.01 -9.95 4.17
CA ALA A 104 -21.83 -9.38 5.52
C ALA A 104 -22.29 -7.92 5.60
N ASP A 105 -22.08 -7.14 4.53
CA ASP A 105 -22.55 -5.76 4.40
C ASP A 105 -24.09 -5.70 4.38
N GLN A 106 -24.73 -6.58 3.58
CA GLN A 106 -26.19 -6.69 3.51
C GLN A 106 -26.83 -7.31 4.76
N ALA A 107 -26.13 -8.21 5.45
CA ALA A 107 -26.57 -8.77 6.72
C ALA A 107 -26.60 -7.71 7.84
N GLY A 108 -25.81 -6.63 7.71
CA GLY A 108 -25.90 -5.46 8.58
C GLY A 108 -27.16 -4.61 8.36
N GLU A 109 -27.83 -4.76 7.20
CA GLU A 109 -29.08 -4.07 6.86
C GLU A 109 -30.34 -4.89 7.16
N GLN A 110 -30.20 -6.16 7.59
CA GLN A 110 -31.30 -6.94 8.15
C GLN A 110 -31.58 -6.48 9.58
N GLU A 111 -32.18 -5.30 9.63
CA GLU A 111 -32.77 -4.67 10.78
C GLU A 111 -33.77 -5.63 11.46
N GLU A 112 -33.41 -6.00 12.69
CA GLU A 112 -34.25 -6.46 13.80
C GLU A 112 -35.75 -6.68 13.47
N GLU A 113 -36.13 -7.91 13.08
CA GLU A 113 -37.44 -8.43 13.43
C GLU A 113 -37.28 -9.23 14.73
N ILE A 114 -37.33 -8.54 15.87
CA ILE A 114 -37.38 -9.16 17.20
C ILE A 114 -38.73 -9.90 17.28
N PRO A 115 -38.77 -11.25 17.32
CA PRO A 115 -40.03 -11.93 17.54
C PRO A 115 -40.53 -11.60 18.95
N GLU A 116 -41.72 -11.01 18.99
CA GLU A 116 -42.52 -10.73 20.17
C GLU A 116 -42.55 -11.96 21.10
N ALA A 117 -42.23 -11.75 22.38
CA ALA A 117 -42.17 -12.81 23.37
C ALA A 117 -43.54 -13.50 23.53
N GLN A 118 -43.67 -14.73 23.03
CA GLN A 118 -44.82 -15.58 23.34
C GLN A 118 -44.68 -16.11 24.79
N PRO A 119 -45.64 -15.85 25.70
CA PRO A 119 -45.56 -16.37 27.07
C PRO A 119 -45.77 -17.91 27.08
N PRO A 120 -45.13 -18.64 28.00
CA PRO A 120 -45.20 -20.09 28.05
C PRO A 120 -46.61 -20.58 28.39
N GLY A 121 -46.96 -21.72 27.79
CA GLY A 121 -48.32 -22.22 27.60
C GLY A 121 -49.22 -22.27 28.84
N GLN A 122 -50.51 -22.04 28.56
CA GLN A 122 -51.68 -22.64 29.18
C GLN A 122 -52.69 -22.93 28.07
#